data_AF-A0A9E4A9L3-F1
#
_entry.id   AF-A0A9E4A9L3-F1
#
_cell.length_a   1.000
_cell.length_b   1.000
_cell.length_c   1.000
_cell.angle_alpha   90.00
_cell.angle_beta   90.00
_cell.angle_gamma   90.00
#
_symmetry.space_group_name_H-M   'P 1'
#
loop_
_entity.id
_entity.type
_entity.pdbx_description
1 polymer ?
#
loop_
_entity_poly.entity_id
_entity_poly.type
_entity_poly.pdbx_seq_one_letter_code
_entity_poly.pdbx_strand_id
1 'polypeptide(L)'
;DFWMLTDEPFDQSRFSRKYTEDVMGFSLQVSSPEDTILAKLKWAQLSGGSEKQFADALRVYEIQYGKLDLVYLVDWAKALDVESALNRLQDTAQLL
;
A
#
# COMPACT_ATOMS: atom_id res chain seq x y z
N ASP A 1 -8.84 -2.32 6.51
CA ASP A 1 -7.85 -2.53 7.58
C ASP A 1 -7.82 -1.34 8.53
N PHE A 2 -7.74 -1.58 9.83
CA PHE A 2 -7.60 -0.54 10.86
C PHE A 2 -6.11 -0.45 11.24
N TRP A 3 -5.49 0.72 11.08
CA TRP A 3 -4.07 0.94 11.37
C TRP A 3 -3.92 1.95 12.52
N MET A 4 -3.08 1.63 13.51
CA MET A 4 -2.77 2.53 14.62
C MET A 4 -1.69 3.54 14.20
N LEU A 5 -1.80 4.80 14.65
CA LEU A 5 -0.70 5.76 14.54
C LEU A 5 0.37 5.40 15.56
N THR A 6 1.57 5.08 15.08
CA THR A 6 2.76 4.92 15.92
C THR A 6 3.80 5.97 15.55
N ASP A 7 4.90 6.07 16.31
CA ASP A 7 6.03 6.95 15.99
C ASP A 7 6.88 6.47 14.80
N GLU A 8 6.51 5.34 14.19
CA GLU A 8 7.18 4.86 12.99
C GLU A 8 7.06 5.89 11.85
N PRO A 9 8.17 6.21 11.15
CA PRO A 9 8.16 7.18 10.05
C PRO A 9 7.11 6.89 8.98
N PHE A 10 6.80 5.60 8.75
CA PHE A 10 5.77 5.18 7.80
C PHE A 10 4.37 5.58 8.26
N ASP A 11 4.05 5.39 9.54
CA ASP A 11 2.74 5.73 10.08
C ASP A 11 2.52 7.25 10.07
N GLN A 12 3.56 8.04 10.34
CA GLN A 12 3.50 9.50 10.23
C GLN A 12 3.29 9.99 8.79
N SER A 13 4.04 9.44 7.83
CA SER A 13 3.88 9.76 6.40
C SER A 13 2.50 9.40 5.88
N ARG A 14 2.05 8.17 6.17
CA ARG A 14 0.72 7.68 5.83
C ARG A 14 -0.37 8.59 6.40
N PHE A 15 -0.26 8.99 7.67
CA PHE A 15 -1.23 9.89 8.29
C PHE A 15 -1.22 11.31 7.70
N SER A 16 -0.05 11.83 7.30
CA SER A 16 0.07 13.15 6.67
C SER A 16 -0.54 13.21 5.26
N ARG A 17 -0.66 12.07 4.57
CA ARG A 17 -1.25 11.95 3.23
C ARG A 17 -2.69 11.47 3.22
N LYS A 18 -3.30 11.23 4.38
CA LYS A 18 -4.70 10.82 4.45
C LYS A 18 -5.59 11.85 3.79
N TYR A 19 -6.28 11.41 2.76
CA TYR A 19 -7.38 12.18 2.21
C TYR A 19 -8.61 11.90 3.05
N THR A 20 -9.33 12.98 3.37
CA THR A 20 -10.64 12.90 3.99
C THR A 20 -11.63 12.57 2.90
N GLU A 21 -12.28 11.42 3.01
CA GLU A 21 -13.41 11.07 2.15
C GLU A 21 -14.70 11.16 2.96
N ASP A 22 -15.68 11.90 2.44
CA ASP A 22 -17.00 12.04 3.04
C ASP A 22 -17.82 10.78 2.70
N VAL A 23 -17.89 9.85 3.65
CA VAL A 23 -18.69 8.63 3.50
C VAL A 23 -19.90 8.75 4.41
N MET A 24 -21.07 8.96 3.81
CA MET A 24 -22.35 9.10 4.52
C MET A 24 -22.35 10.16 5.64
N GLY A 25 -21.63 11.28 5.45
CA GLY A 25 -21.55 12.38 6.43
C GLY A 25 -20.52 12.16 7.55
N PHE A 26 -19.66 11.14 7.43
CA PHE A 26 -18.52 10.94 8.30
C PHE A 26 -17.21 11.22 7.56
N SER A 27 -16.36 12.02 8.18
CA SER A 27 -15.00 12.30 7.73
C SER A 27 -14.11 11.08 8.02
N LEU A 28 -13.87 10.24 7.01
CA LEU A 28 -13.04 9.04 7.14
C LEU A 28 -11.65 9.29 6.58
N GLN A 29 -10.66 8.87 7.37
CA GLN A 29 -9.26 8.91 7.03
C GLN A 29 -8.89 7.64 6.26
N VAL A 30 -8.92 7.71 4.93
CA VAL A 30 -8.70 6.55 4.06
C VAL A 30 -7.21 6.38 3.75
N SER A 31 -6.71 5.14 3.77
CA SER A 31 -5.34 4.84 3.35
C SER A 31 -5.22 5.03 1.85
N SER A 32 -4.14 5.64 1.38
CA SER A 32 -3.88 5.75 -0.06
C SER A 32 -3.77 4.36 -0.70
N PRO A 33 -4.04 4.22 -2.01
CA PRO A 33 -3.78 2.98 -2.74
C PRO A 33 -2.35 2.44 -2.51
N GLU A 34 -1.37 3.34 -2.48
CA GLU A 34 0.04 3.05 -2.27
C GLU A 34 0.26 2.42 -0.89
N ASP A 35 -0.27 3.05 0.16
CA ASP A 35 -0.12 2.52 1.51
C ASP A 35 -0.84 1.17 1.67
N THR A 36 -1.95 0.96 0.93
CA THR A 36 -2.67 -0.31 0.92
C THR A 36 -1.83 -1.41 0.27
N ILE A 37 -1.17 -1.12 -0.85
CA ILE A 37 -0.24 -2.03 -1.52
C ILE A 37 0.92 -2.37 -0.57
N LEU A 38 1.60 -1.37 -0.01
CA LEU A 38 2.74 -1.55 0.90
C LEU A 38 2.40 -2.39 2.13
N ALA A 39 1.25 -2.12 2.74
CA ALA A 39 0.78 -2.88 3.88
C ALA A 39 0.53 -4.36 3.54
N LYS A 40 -0.05 -4.63 2.37
CA LYS A 40 -0.31 -6.00 1.91
C LYS A 40 0.97 -6.75 1.57
N LEU A 41 1.94 -6.10 0.93
CA LEU A 41 3.26 -6.69 0.67
C LEU A 41 3.99 -7.01 1.97
N LYS A 42 3.99 -6.08 2.93
CA LYS A 42 4.58 -6.29 4.27
C LYS A 42 3.92 -7.46 4.99
N TRP A 43 2.60 -7.56 4.94
CA TRP A 43 1.89 -8.69 5.54
C TRP A 43 2.19 -10.00 4.81
N ALA A 44 2.24 -10.00 3.48
CA ALA A 44 2.61 -11.19 2.71
C ALA A 44 3.97 -11.74 3.18
N GLN A 45 4.96 -10.88 3.38
CA GLN A 45 6.28 -11.24 3.91
C GLN A 45 6.22 -11.78 5.35
N LEU A 46 5.55 -11.07 6.26
CA LEU A 46 5.42 -11.49 7.67
C LEU A 46 4.65 -12.81 7.86
N SER A 47 3.75 -13.14 6.93
CA SER A 47 2.97 -14.39 6.94
C SER A 47 3.65 -15.54 6.17
N GLY A 48 4.95 -15.43 5.87
CA GLY A 48 5.71 -16.49 5.19
C GLY A 48 5.46 -16.59 3.69
N GLY A 49 5.15 -15.46 3.03
CA GLY A 49 4.89 -15.41 1.58
C GLY A 49 3.44 -15.68 1.22
N SER A 50 2.49 -15.06 1.93
CA SER A 50 1.06 -15.26 1.64
C SER A 50 0.69 -14.77 0.23
N GLU A 51 0.50 -15.71 -0.69
CA GLU A 51 0.11 -15.43 -2.08
C GLU A 51 -1.23 -14.68 -2.17
N LYS A 52 -2.13 -14.87 -1.19
CA LYS A 52 -3.40 -14.13 -1.14
C LYS A 52 -3.18 -12.63 -0.90
N GLN A 53 -2.32 -12.26 0.06
CA GLN A 53 -2.03 -10.86 0.34
C GLN A 53 -1.28 -10.20 -0.82
N PHE A 54 -0.37 -10.95 -1.46
CA PHE A 54 0.30 -10.51 -2.67
C PHE A 54 -0.69 -10.27 -3.82
N ALA A 55 -1.61 -11.20 -4.07
CA ALA A 55 -2.64 -11.07 -5.11
C ALA A 55 -3.58 -9.88 -4.86
N ASP A 56 -3.94 -9.63 -3.61
CA ASP A 56 -4.71 -8.44 -3.25
C ASP A 56 -3.93 -7.15 -3.54
N ALA A 57 -2.63 -7.10 -3.21
CA ALA A 57 -1.77 -5.95 -3.51
C ALA A 57 -1.66 -5.71 -5.02
N LEU A 58 -1.44 -6.79 -5.77
CA LEU A 58 -1.39 -6.78 -7.23
C LEU A 58 -2.67 -6.20 -7.82
N ARG A 59 -3.83 -6.62 -7.31
CA ARG A 59 -5.11 -6.14 -7.83
C ARG A 59 -5.33 -4.65 -7.57
N VAL A 60 -4.95 -4.16 -6.39
CA VAL A 60 -5.02 -2.73 -6.08
C VAL A 60 -4.10 -1.94 -7.01
N TYR A 61 -2.88 -2.44 -7.22
CA TYR A 61 -1.91 -1.82 -8.11
C TYR A 61 -2.43 -1.70 -9.54
N GLU A 62 -2.95 -2.78 -10.13
CA GLU A 62 -3.50 -2.77 -11.49
C GLU A 62 -4.67 -1.78 -11.65
N ILE A 63 -5.61 -1.77 -10.70
CA ILE A 63 -6.79 -0.91 -10.78
C ILE A 63 -6.41 0.57 -10.63
N GLN A 64 -5.44 0.88 -9.76
CA GLN A 64 -5.10 2.25 -9.42
C GLN A 64 -3.88 2.77 -10.18
N TYR A 65 -3.22 1.96 -11.01
CA TYR A 65 -1.92 2.23 -11.61
C TYR A 65 -1.77 3.66 -12.16
N GLY A 66 -2.73 4.12 -12.95
CA GLY A 66 -2.70 5.45 -13.57
C GLY A 66 -2.79 6.64 -12.59
N LYS A 67 -3.04 6.38 -11.31
CA LYS A 67 -3.12 7.39 -10.23
C LYS A 67 -2.07 7.18 -9.14
N LEU A 68 -1.25 6.13 -9.25
CA LEU A 68 -0.26 5.82 -8.23
C LEU A 68 0.90 6.82 -8.23
N ASP A 69 1.27 7.28 -7.06
CA ASP A 69 2.57 7.88 -6.78
C ASP A 69 3.63 6.78 -6.69
N LEU A 70 4.18 6.41 -7.85
CA LEU A 70 5.18 5.35 -7.96
C LEU A 70 6.48 5.66 -7.21
N VAL A 71 6.85 6.95 -7.10
CA VAL A 71 8.04 7.37 -6.35
C VAL A 71 7.86 7.06 -4.88
N TYR A 72 6.73 7.48 -4.31
CA TYR A 72 6.37 7.16 -2.92
C TYR A 72 6.31 5.65 -2.66
N LEU A 73 5.69 4.90 -3.58
CA LEU A 73 5.56 3.46 -3.46
C LEU A 73 6.93 2.77 -3.41
N VAL A 74 7.88 3.16 -4.26
CA VAL A 74 9.23 2.60 -4.28
C VAL A 74 10.03 3.00 -3.04
N ASP A 75 9.99 4.27 -2.65
CA ASP A 75 10.74 4.77 -1.49
C ASP A 75 10.31 4.07 -0.20
N TRP A 76 9.00 3.88 -0.01
CA TRP A 76 8.50 3.16 1.15
C TRP A 76 8.67 1.65 1.05
N ALA A 77 8.63 1.06 -0.14
CA ALA A 77 8.92 -0.37 -0.27
C ALA A 77 10.35 -0.68 0.18
N LYS A 78 11.32 0.21 -0.11
CA LYS A 78 12.69 0.11 0.41
C LYS A 78 12.73 0.27 1.93
N ALA A 79 12.10 1.32 2.46
CA ALA A 79 12.11 1.60 3.89
C ALA A 79 11.44 0.49 4.72
N LEU A 80 10.45 -0.20 4.15
CA LEU A 80 9.72 -1.30 4.79
C LEU A 80 10.31 -2.69 4.50
N ASP A 81 11.42 -2.78 3.76
CA ASP A 81 12.08 -4.03 3.35
C ASP A 81 11.17 -4.98 2.54
N VAL A 82 10.31 -4.41 1.70
CA VAL A 82 9.38 -5.14 0.80
C VAL A 82 9.65 -4.84 -0.68
N GLU A 83 10.78 -4.22 -1.00
CA GLU A 83 11.16 -3.85 -2.38
C GLU A 83 11.17 -5.06 -3.33
N SER A 84 11.68 -6.22 -2.87
CA SER A 84 11.66 -7.45 -3.67
C SER A 84 10.24 -7.91 -4.01
N ALA A 85 9.31 -7.77 -3.08
CA ALA A 85 7.90 -8.10 -3.29
C ALA A 85 7.22 -7.09 -4.22
N LEU A 86 7.58 -5.79 -4.13
CA LEU A 86 7.11 -4.77 -5.05
C LEU A 86 7.61 -5.04 -6.48
N ASN A 87 8.89 -5.36 -6.66
CA ASN A 87 9.46 -5.68 -7.97
C ASN A 87 8.73 -6.89 -8.59
N ARG A 88 8.52 -7.97 -7.82
CA ARG A 88 7.74 -9.12 -8.27
C ARG A 88 6.32 -8.72 -8.68
N LEU A 89 5.67 -7.84 -7.91
CA LEU A 89 4.34 -7.33 -8.22
C LEU A 89 4.33 -6.56 -9.54
N GLN A 90 5.30 -5.68 -9.77
CA GLN A 90 5.43 -4.90 -11.00
C GLN A 90 5.69 -5.79 -12.22
N ASP A 91 6.51 -6.83 -12.08
CA ASP A 91 6.78 -7.81 -13.15
C ASP A 91 5.55 -8.67 -13.47
N THR A 92 4.66 -8.87 -12.50
CA THR A 92 3.45 -9.70 -12.64
C THR A 92 2.26 -8.90 -13.15
N ALA A 93 2.21 -7.59 -12.89
CA ALA A 93 1.07 -6.73 -13.18
C ALA A 93 0.76 -6.64 -14.67
N GLN A 94 -0.53 -6.78 -15.02
CA GLN A 94 -1.02 -6.57 -16.37
C GLN A 94 -1.75 -5.23 -16.45
N LEU A 95 -1.08 -4.26 -17.04
CA LEU A 95 -1.60 -2.90 -17.19
C LEU A 95 -2.41 -2.82 -18.49
N LEU A 96 -3.70 -2.49 -18.38
CA LEU A 96 -4.62 -2.30 -19.50
C LEU A 96 -4.58 -0.87 -20.04
#